data_AF-A0A4S8PJN7-F1
#
_entry.id   AF-A0A4S8PJN7-F1
#
_cell.length_a   1.000
_cell.length_b   1.000
_cell.length_c   1.000
_cell.angle_alpha   90.00
_cell.angle_beta   90.00
_cell.angle_gamma   90.00
#
_symmetry.space_group_name_H-M   'P 1'
#
loop_
_entity.id
_entity.type
_entity.pdbx_description
1 polymer ?
#
loop_
_entity_poly.entity_id
_entity_poly.type
_entity_poly.pdbx_seq_one_letter_code
_entity_poly.pdbx_strand_id
1 'polypeptide(L)'
;MAAPKRPGVVLRSERSPGQYHSMRAHVDDEGTLHVEGEDVDPLLDSFVGKGEVEWSYKVRAEHLPALVEALGGEPGADVIDLLAERYTGEGSYELKRVLNSRVVPVERFLY
;
A
#
# COMPACT_ATOMS: atom_id res chain seq x y z
N MET A 1 18.25 14.92 -14.43
CA MET A 1 18.26 14.93 -12.95
C MET A 1 17.00 14.19 -12.52
N ALA A 2 17.13 13.06 -11.82
CA ALA A 2 15.98 12.40 -11.19
C ALA A 2 15.40 13.35 -10.12
N ALA A 3 14.08 13.43 -10.03
CA ALA A 3 13.41 14.19 -8.98
C ALA A 3 13.84 13.61 -7.60
N PRO A 4 13.88 14.40 -6.53
CA PRO A 4 14.10 13.84 -5.20
C PRO A 4 12.97 12.85 -4.88
N LYS A 5 13.33 11.60 -4.61
CA LYS A 5 12.41 10.56 -4.13
C LYS A 5 11.68 11.10 -2.90
N ARG A 6 10.38 11.36 -3.01
CA ARG A 6 9.58 11.84 -1.88
C ARG A 6 9.65 10.79 -0.76
N PRO A 7 9.80 11.19 0.52
CA PRO A 7 9.78 10.23 1.61
C PRO A 7 8.41 9.54 1.60
N GLY A 8 8.41 8.21 1.49
CA GLY A 8 7.19 7.43 1.58
C GLY A 8 6.56 7.51 2.97
N VAL A 9 5.39 6.89 3.12
CA VAL A 9 4.66 6.79 4.38
C VAL A 9 4.67 5.34 4.88
N VAL A 10 4.90 5.16 6.18
CA VAL A 10 4.64 3.89 6.86
C VAL A 10 3.16 3.86 7.24
N LEU A 11 2.42 2.92 6.65
CA LEU A 11 0.98 2.75 6.86
C LEU A 11 0.70 1.79 8.00
N ARG A 12 1.52 0.75 8.15
CA ARG A 12 1.38 -0.25 9.20
C ARG A 12 2.75 -0.77 9.63
N SER A 13 2.93 -0.96 10.93
CA SER A 13 4.09 -1.61 11.53
C SER A 13 3.67 -2.24 12.85
N GLU A 14 2.96 -3.35 12.77
CA GLU A 14 2.42 -4.08 13.91
C GLU A 14 3.35 -5.24 14.27
N ARG A 15 3.62 -5.42 15.57
CA ARG A 15 4.47 -6.49 16.09
C ARG A 15 3.79 -7.15 17.27
N SER A 16 3.76 -8.47 17.25
CA SER A 16 3.31 -9.32 18.35
C SER A 16 4.22 -10.55 18.45
N PRO A 17 4.19 -11.34 19.54
CA PRO A 17 5.02 -12.53 19.66
C PRO A 17 4.78 -13.49 18.47
N GLY A 18 5.80 -13.66 17.62
CA GLY A 18 5.73 -14.52 16.44
C GLY A 18 5.00 -13.92 15.23
N GLN A 19 4.52 -12.66 15.30
CA GLN A 19 3.80 -12.00 14.22
C GLN A 19 4.37 -10.62 13.90
N TYR A 20 4.47 -10.33 12.60
CA TYR A 20 4.90 -9.04 12.09
C TYR A 20 4.09 -8.68 10.85
N HIS A 21 3.46 -7.50 10.86
CA HIS A 21 2.72 -6.99 9.72
C HIS A 21 3.19 -5.58 9.39
N SER A 22 3.73 -5.40 8.19
CA SER A 22 4.19 -4.11 7.70
C SER A 22 3.48 -3.70 6.42
N MET A 23 3.32 -2.39 6.26
CA MET A 23 2.81 -1.79 5.04
C MET A 23 3.40 -0.40 4.88
N ARG A 24 3.94 -0.10 3.72
CA ARG A 24 4.47 1.22 3.35
C ARG A 24 4.01 1.62 1.97
N ALA A 25 3.94 2.92 1.72
CA ALA A 25 3.66 3.45 0.41
C ALA A 25 4.66 4.52 0.01
N HIS A 26 5.01 4.58 -1.27
CA HIS A 26 5.80 5.66 -1.84
C HIS A 26 5.44 5.89 -3.30
N VAL A 27 5.72 7.09 -3.81
CA VAL A 27 5.62 7.39 -5.24
C VAL A 27 7.04 7.43 -5.81
N ASP A 28 7.27 6.75 -6.92
CA ASP A 28 8.55 6.74 -7.62
C ASP A 28 8.71 7.96 -8.57
N ASP A 29 9.83 8.01 -9.29
CA ASP A 29 10.14 9.11 -10.20
C ASP A 29 9.23 9.15 -11.45
N GLU A 30 8.52 8.05 -11.75
CA GLU A 30 7.53 7.96 -12.83
C GLU A 30 6.13 8.38 -12.37
N GLY A 31 5.95 8.71 -11.08
CA GLY A 31 4.66 9.03 -10.50
C GLY A 31 3.82 7.78 -10.19
N THR A 32 4.41 6.59 -10.23
CA THR A 32 3.73 5.35 -9.86
C THR A 32 3.69 5.21 -8.35
N LEU A 33 2.50 4.97 -7.80
CA LEU A 33 2.33 4.61 -6.40
C LEU A 33 2.71 3.14 -6.22
N HIS A 34 3.66 2.89 -5.32
CA HIS A 34 4.02 1.58 -4.81
C HIS A 34 3.49 1.43 -3.41
N VAL A 35 2.77 0.34 -3.15
CA VAL A 35 2.36 -0.06 -1.81
C VAL A 35 2.91 -1.45 -1.55
N GLU A 36 3.77 -1.57 -0.56
CA GLU A 36 4.54 -2.79 -0.27
C GLU A 36 4.23 -3.24 1.15
N GLY A 37 4.22 -4.55 1.37
CA GLY A 37 4.04 -5.12 2.69
C GLY A 37 4.71 -6.46 2.85
N GLU A 38 4.92 -6.78 4.12
CA GLU A 38 5.48 -8.03 4.61
C GLU A 38 4.56 -8.51 5.73
N ASP A 39 4.10 -9.75 5.62
CA ASP A 39 3.29 -10.40 6.65
C ASP A 39 4.03 -11.66 7.08
N VAL A 40 4.50 -11.68 8.32
CA VAL A 40 5.01 -12.86 9.04
C VAL A 40 3.94 -13.25 10.05
N ASP A 41 3.30 -14.39 9.84
CA ASP A 41 2.28 -14.91 10.74
C ASP A 41 2.21 -16.44 10.58
N PRO A 42 2.36 -17.23 11.66
CA PRO A 42 2.22 -18.68 11.62
C PRO A 42 0.90 -19.15 10.98
N LEU A 43 -0.17 -18.34 11.05
CA LEU A 43 -1.43 -18.66 10.39
C LEU A 43 -1.33 -18.65 8.86
N LEU A 44 -0.40 -17.91 8.26
CA LEU A 44 -0.20 -17.88 6.80
C LEU A 44 0.19 -19.25 6.25
N ASP A 45 0.88 -20.08 7.01
CA ASP A 45 1.28 -21.42 6.55
C ASP A 45 0.07 -22.25 6.13
N SER A 46 -1.05 -22.10 6.84
CA SER A 46 -2.31 -22.79 6.52
C SER A 46 -3.02 -22.25 5.26
N PHE A 47 -2.71 -21.02 4.82
CA PHE A 47 -3.36 -20.39 3.66
C PHE A 47 -2.48 -20.38 2.41
N VAL A 48 -1.17 -20.24 2.57
CA VAL A 48 -0.22 -20.02 1.48
C VAL A 48 1.02 -20.92 1.55
N GLY A 49 1.10 -21.85 2.52
CA GLY A 49 2.21 -22.80 2.68
C GLY A 49 3.55 -22.18 3.06
N LYS A 50 3.51 -20.94 3.57
CA LYS A 50 4.65 -20.18 4.07
C LYS A 50 4.20 -19.40 5.32
N GLY A 51 5.05 -19.32 6.34
CA GLY A 51 4.81 -18.45 7.52
C GLY A 51 5.12 -16.97 7.28
N GLU A 52 5.59 -16.62 6.09
CA GLU A 52 5.99 -15.28 5.69
C GLU A 52 5.67 -15.06 4.21
N VAL A 53 5.16 -13.87 3.89
CA VAL A 53 4.95 -13.41 2.52
C VAL A 53 5.31 -11.93 2.39
N GLU A 54 5.95 -11.61 1.26
CA GLU A 54 6.10 -10.22 0.79
C GLU A 54 5.16 -9.99 -0.39
N TRP A 55 4.59 -8.79 -0.46
CA TRP A 55 3.69 -8.41 -1.56
C TRP A 55 3.85 -6.95 -1.94
N SER A 56 3.45 -6.63 -3.17
CA SER A 56 3.40 -5.26 -3.66
C SER A 56 2.18 -5.01 -4.55
N TYR A 57 1.62 -3.82 -4.43
CA TYR A 57 0.67 -3.23 -5.36
C TYR A 57 1.31 -2.03 -6.07
N LYS A 58 1.04 -1.89 -7.36
CA LYS A 58 1.45 -0.71 -8.15
C LYS A 58 0.26 -0.09 -8.85
N VAL A 59 0.16 1.23 -8.76
CA VAL A 59 -0.85 2.03 -9.45
C VAL A 59 -0.13 3.11 -10.26
N ARG A 60 -0.23 3.03 -11.58
CA ARG A 60 0.41 4.00 -12.48
C ARG A 60 -0.14 5.41 -12.28
N ALA A 61 0.71 6.40 -12.55
CA ALA A 61 0.40 7.83 -12.39
C ALA A 61 -0.95 8.24 -13.01
N GLU A 62 -1.25 7.73 -14.21
CA GLU A 62 -2.49 7.99 -14.95
C GLU A 62 -3.78 7.54 -14.23
N HIS A 63 -3.67 6.65 -13.25
CA HIS A 63 -4.79 6.14 -12.47
C HIS A 63 -4.87 6.75 -11.05
N LEU A 64 -3.86 7.51 -10.62
CA LEU A 64 -3.85 8.12 -9.29
C LEU A 64 -5.00 9.09 -9.03
N PRO A 65 -5.46 9.93 -9.97
CA PRO A 65 -6.62 10.79 -9.73
C PRO A 65 -7.88 9.99 -9.36
N ALA A 66 -8.16 8.91 -10.09
CA ALA A 66 -9.29 8.03 -9.80
C ALA A 66 -9.12 7.26 -8.48
N LEU A 67 -7.88 6.88 -8.14
CA LEU A 67 -7.60 6.27 -6.85
C LEU A 67 -7.83 7.25 -5.70
N VAL A 68 -7.36 8.50 -5.82
CA VAL A 68 -7.57 9.56 -4.81
C VAL A 68 -9.06 9.79 -4.57
N GLU A 69 -9.86 9.88 -5.62
CA GLU A 69 -11.32 9.99 -5.51
C GLU A 69 -11.93 8.77 -4.81
N ALA A 70 -11.52 7.55 -5.16
CA ALA A 70 -11.98 6.32 -4.52
C ALA A 70 -11.58 6.20 -3.04
N LEU A 71 -10.49 6.86 -2.64
CA LEU A 71 -10.03 7.00 -1.25
C LEU A 71 -10.71 8.19 -0.52
N GLY A 72 -11.67 8.87 -1.17
CA GLY A 72 -12.39 10.01 -0.60
C GLY A 72 -11.53 11.28 -0.47
N GLY A 73 -10.45 11.37 -1.24
CA GLY A 73 -9.65 12.58 -1.37
C GLY A 73 -10.24 13.57 -2.36
N GLU A 74 -9.87 14.84 -2.21
CA GLU A 74 -10.27 15.89 -3.15
C GLU A 74 -9.47 15.79 -4.46
N PRO A 75 -10.03 16.25 -5.60
CA PRO A 75 -9.29 16.30 -6.87
C PRO A 75 -7.97 17.07 -6.73
N GLY A 76 -6.87 16.41 -7.11
CA GLY A 76 -5.52 16.98 -7.02
C GLY A 76 -4.86 16.86 -5.65
N ALA A 77 -5.50 16.22 -4.67
CA ALA A 77 -4.85 15.87 -3.41
C ALA A 77 -3.64 14.96 -3.65
N ASP A 78 -2.59 15.17 -2.85
CA ASP A 78 -1.41 14.31 -2.88
C ASP A 78 -1.75 12.95 -2.28
N VAL A 79 -1.49 11.88 -3.03
CA VAL A 79 -1.83 10.52 -2.58
C VAL A 79 -1.04 10.11 -1.34
N ILE A 80 0.21 10.54 -1.17
CA ILE A 80 1.00 10.19 0.01
C ILE A 80 0.47 10.93 1.23
N ASP A 81 0.11 12.21 1.11
CA ASP A 81 -0.48 12.98 2.21
C ASP A 81 -1.85 12.40 2.62
N LEU A 82 -2.70 12.05 1.65
CA LEU A 82 -4.00 11.40 1.91
C LEU A 82 -3.83 10.07 2.65
N LEU A 83 -2.87 9.25 2.22
CA LEU A 83 -2.58 7.98 2.86
C LEU A 83 -2.03 8.15 4.28
N ALA A 84 -1.15 9.15 4.50
CA ALA A 84 -0.63 9.47 5.82
C ALA A 84 -1.72 9.96 6.80
N GLU A 85 -2.66 10.77 6.31
CA GLU A 85 -3.75 11.31 7.11
C GLU A 85 -4.77 10.23 7.53
N ARG A 86 -5.11 9.31 6.62
CA ARG A 86 -6.32 8.47 6.79
C ARG A 86 -6.10 6.96 6.78
N TYR A 87 -4.98 6.50 6.24
CA TYR A 87 -4.74 5.08 5.98
C TYR A 87 -3.55 4.51 6.77
N THR A 88 -3.23 5.13 7.91
CA THR A 88 -2.26 4.61 8.88
C THR A 88 -2.95 3.80 9.99
N GLY A 89 -2.24 2.86 10.60
CA GLY A 89 -2.79 1.99 11.65
C GLY A 89 -3.95 1.14 11.13
N GLU A 90 -5.09 1.15 11.83
CA GLU A 90 -6.30 0.43 11.42
C GLU A 90 -6.80 0.85 10.02
N GLY A 91 -6.59 2.10 9.60
CA GLY A 91 -6.97 2.58 8.27
C GLY A 91 -6.25 1.83 7.14
N SER A 92 -5.06 1.26 7.39
CA SER A 92 -4.29 0.52 6.38
C SER A 92 -5.02 -0.73 5.85
N TYR A 93 -5.90 -1.33 6.66
CA TYR A 93 -6.72 -2.47 6.25
C TYR A 93 -7.77 -2.06 5.20
N GLU A 94 -8.33 -0.86 5.31
CA GLU A 94 -9.25 -0.29 4.32
C GLU A 94 -8.54 -0.02 2.99
N LEU A 95 -7.30 0.48 3.01
CA LEU A 95 -6.51 0.69 1.79
C LEU A 95 -6.34 -0.61 1.00
N LYS A 96 -5.97 -1.70 1.69
CA LYS A 96 -5.83 -3.01 1.05
C LYS A 96 -7.15 -3.47 0.42
N ARG A 97 -8.30 -3.18 1.03
CA ARG A 97 -9.63 -3.49 0.44
C ARG A 97 -9.88 -2.68 -0.83
N VAL A 98 -9.61 -1.37 -0.82
CA VAL A 98 -9.78 -0.49 -2.01
C VAL A 98 -8.86 -0.93 -3.15
N LEU A 99 -7.59 -1.24 -2.89
CA LEU A 99 -6.66 -1.71 -3.93
C LEU A 99 -7.11 -3.05 -4.56
N ASN A 100 -7.86 -3.89 -3.83
CA ASN A 100 -8.40 -5.14 -4.36
C ASN A 100 -9.79 -5.00 -5.01
N SER A 101 -10.48 -3.86 -4.88
CA SER A 101 -11.85 -3.67 -5.39
C SER A 101 -11.93 -3.41 -6.90
N ARG A 102 -10.78 -3.27 -7.57
CA ARG A 102 -10.65 -2.99 -9.02
C ARG A 102 -11.27 -1.67 -9.48
N VAL A 103 -11.40 -0.69 -8.58
CA VAL A 103 -11.79 0.70 -8.93
C VAL A 103 -10.81 1.35 -9.90
N VAL A 104 -9.53 0.96 -9.83
CA VAL A 104 -8.49 1.33 -10.78
C VAL A 104 -7.67 0.09 -11.15
N PRO A 105 -6.96 0.10 -12.30
CA PRO A 105 -5.97 -0.92 -12.60
C PRO A 105 -4.87 -0.96 -11.54
N VAL A 106 -4.65 -2.13 -10.95
CA VAL A 106 -3.61 -2.38 -9.95
C VAL A 106 -2.80 -3.59 -10.40
N GLU A 107 -1.49 -3.43 -10.48
CA GLU A 107 -0.56 -4.55 -10.67
C GLU A 107 -0.22 -5.13 -9.29
N ARG A 108 -0.30 -6.46 -9.15
CA ARG A 108 -0.09 -7.16 -7.89
C ARG A 108 1.00 -8.22 -8.02
N PHE A 109 1.94 -8.20 -7.09
CA PHE A 109 3.01 -9.18 -6.98
C PHE A 109 3.01 -9.80 -5.59
N LEU A 110 3.27 -11.10 -5.53
CA LEU A 110 3.44 -11.89 -4.31
C LEU A 110 4.75 -12.65 -4.47
N TYR A 111 5.63 -12.58 -3.47
CA TYR A 111 6.96 -13.19 -3.49
C TYR A 111 7.04 -14.41 -2.55
#